data_AF-A0A7W1TPR0-F1
#
_entry.id   AF-A0A7W1TPR0-F1
#
_cell.length_a   1.000
_cell.length_b   1.000
_cell.length_c   1.000
_cell.angle_alpha   90.00
_cell.angle_beta   90.00
_cell.angle_gamma   90.00
#
_symmetry.space_group_name_H-M   'P 1'
#
loop_
_entity.id
_entity.type
_entity.pdbx_description
1 polymer ?
#
loop_
_entity_poly.entity_id
_entity_poly.type
_entity_poly.pdbx_seq_one_letter_code
_entity_poly.pdbx_strand_id
1 'polypeptide(L)'
;MNRKMFASVAAGAALVTTLGVGGYSLAHASQAQTGTIPQVSATQVADPSVTAQPLTGKLRSKAAKSASTTKAQAAKNKKAQKVSPQVRADRALHHAYDRIAVYQALPSSNTPAQAGQLVDKAKALYTTALSQYQAGSYAEATATANASVHATGAAIGLVRIQLGPVTVAGLTPPPAISTDSTRIAANASKALTKLSDRIAKAQQASSSAGSDASFYLGIANSALTQAQQYVNSKDYQKALQEGHVANDAAEVVLNLAHAAAPSTSATATATAQ
;
A
#
# COMPACT_ATOMS: atom_id res chain seq x y z
N MET A 1 6.25 -72.58 8.80
CA MET A 1 5.67 -72.69 7.44
C MET A 1 5.15 -71.32 7.02
N ASN A 2 5.42 -70.94 5.77
CA ASN A 2 4.94 -69.79 5.00
C ASN A 2 5.54 -68.38 5.25
N ARG A 3 6.68 -68.19 4.57
CA ARG A 3 7.23 -66.93 4.04
C ARG A 3 6.23 -66.25 3.09
N LYS A 4 6.18 -64.92 3.06
CA LYS A 4 6.23 -64.13 1.81
C LYS A 4 6.90 -62.77 2.06
N MET A 5 8.10 -62.63 1.50
CA MET A 5 8.77 -61.37 1.19
C MET A 5 8.17 -60.81 -0.09
N PHE A 6 8.08 -59.48 -0.23
CA PHE A 6 8.08 -58.83 -1.55
C PHE A 6 9.03 -57.64 -1.53
N ALA A 7 10.06 -57.76 -2.36
CA ALA A 7 10.96 -56.72 -2.80
C ALA A 7 10.65 -56.39 -4.27
N SER A 8 10.81 -55.11 -4.63
CA SER A 8 10.89 -54.56 -6.00
C SER A 8 11.42 -53.13 -5.79
N VAL A 9 12.66 -52.71 -6.09
CA VAL A 9 13.55 -52.77 -7.28
C VAL A 9 13.07 -51.93 -8.48
N ALA A 10 13.58 -50.69 -8.49
CA ALA A 10 14.22 -49.94 -9.58
C ALA A 10 13.48 -49.60 -10.90
N ALA A 11 13.46 -48.29 -11.20
CA ALA A 11 13.84 -47.61 -12.45
C ALA A 11 13.35 -46.14 -12.31
N GLY A 12 14.12 -45.07 -12.52
CA GLY A 12 15.11 -44.83 -13.57
C GLY A 12 14.45 -44.01 -14.68
N ALA A 13 14.51 -42.68 -14.60
CA ALA A 13 14.39 -41.79 -15.76
C ALA A 13 14.87 -40.37 -15.40
N ALA A 14 16.08 -40.05 -15.85
CA ALA A 14 16.52 -38.69 -16.08
C ALA A 14 15.72 -38.09 -17.24
N LEU A 15 15.30 -36.83 -17.12
CA LEU A 15 15.08 -35.99 -18.29
C LEU A 15 15.60 -34.58 -17.99
N VAL A 16 16.77 -34.30 -18.56
CA VAL A 16 17.27 -32.98 -18.85
C VAL A 16 16.50 -32.46 -20.05
N THR A 17 15.82 -31.32 -19.91
CA THR A 17 15.48 -30.48 -21.05
C THR A 17 15.70 -29.02 -20.69
N THR A 18 16.85 -28.54 -21.10
CA THR A 18 17.21 -27.15 -21.39
C THR A 18 16.23 -26.55 -22.40
N LEU A 19 15.89 -25.27 -22.26
CA LEU A 19 15.66 -24.23 -23.29
C LEU A 19 14.49 -23.31 -22.93
N GLY A 20 14.73 -22.00 -22.99
CA GLY A 20 13.65 -21.01 -23.02
C GLY A 20 13.97 -19.66 -22.39
N VAL A 21 15.07 -19.03 -22.82
CA VAL A 21 15.29 -17.58 -22.61
C VAL A 21 14.23 -16.83 -23.42
N GLY A 22 13.16 -16.40 -22.75
CA GLY A 22 12.13 -15.54 -23.33
C GLY A 22 12.44 -14.07 -23.07
N GLY A 23 13.10 -13.43 -24.03
CA GLY A 23 13.30 -11.99 -24.04
C GLY A 23 11.98 -11.26 -24.28
N TYR A 24 11.54 -10.47 -23.30
CA TYR A 24 10.52 -9.45 -23.52
C TYR A 24 11.21 -8.15 -23.92
N SER A 25 11.31 -7.95 -25.24
CA SER A 25 11.56 -6.65 -25.84
C SER A 25 10.22 -5.92 -25.93
N LEU A 26 9.99 -4.93 -25.06
CA LEU A 26 8.85 -4.01 -25.21
C LEU A 26 9.39 -2.71 -25.83
N ALA A 27 9.14 -2.59 -27.13
CA ALA A 27 9.51 -1.46 -27.94
C ALA A 27 8.87 -0.16 -27.43
N HIS A 28 9.69 0.89 -27.38
CA HIS A 28 9.25 2.27 -27.31
C HIS A 28 8.35 2.61 -28.51
N ALA A 29 7.15 3.12 -28.22
CA ALA A 29 6.38 3.93 -29.16
C ALA A 29 6.05 5.26 -28.49
N SER A 30 6.94 6.23 -28.69
CA SER A 30 6.68 7.64 -28.44
C SER A 30 5.79 8.17 -29.57
N GLN A 31 4.51 8.43 -29.29
CA GLN A 31 3.71 9.35 -30.10
C GLN A 31 3.43 10.60 -29.27
N ALA A 32 4.12 11.67 -29.63
CA ALA A 32 3.81 13.02 -29.18
C ALA A 32 2.49 13.46 -29.84
N GLN A 33 1.47 13.67 -29.02
CA GLN A 33 0.24 14.34 -29.42
C GLN A 33 0.25 15.75 -28.85
N THR A 34 0.69 16.70 -29.67
CA THR A 34 0.53 18.14 -29.45
C THR A 34 -0.95 18.50 -29.55
N GLY A 35 -1.63 18.57 -28.40
CA GLY A 35 -2.97 19.12 -28.26
C GLY A 35 -2.90 20.59 -27.85
N THR A 36 -3.33 21.47 -28.74
CA THR A 36 -3.55 22.91 -28.52
C THR A 36 -4.64 23.11 -27.45
N ILE A 37 -4.33 23.82 -26.37
CA ILE A 37 -5.30 24.20 -25.33
C ILE A 37 -6.04 25.46 -25.80
N PRO A 38 -7.39 25.46 -25.91
CA PRO A 38 -8.13 26.69 -26.14
C PRO A 38 -8.12 27.57 -24.88
N GLN A 39 -7.67 28.80 -25.08
CA GLN A 39 -7.66 29.89 -24.11
C GLN A 39 -9.11 30.32 -23.82
N VAL A 40 -9.61 30.04 -22.62
CA VAL A 40 -10.94 30.49 -22.18
C VAL A 40 -10.77 31.80 -21.42
N SER A 41 -11.12 32.91 -22.06
CA SER A 41 -11.20 34.23 -21.43
C SER A 41 -12.39 34.26 -20.47
N ALA A 42 -12.13 34.39 -19.18
CA ALA A 42 -13.16 34.62 -18.17
C ALA A 42 -13.56 36.11 -18.18
N THR A 43 -14.68 36.42 -18.84
CA THR A 43 -15.36 37.71 -18.69
C THR A 43 -16.03 37.76 -17.33
N GLN A 44 -15.51 38.59 -16.44
CA GLN A 44 -16.03 38.86 -15.10
C GLN A 44 -17.27 39.76 -15.20
N VAL A 45 -18.47 39.19 -15.13
CA VAL A 45 -19.71 39.96 -14.92
C VAL A 45 -19.91 40.09 -13.41
N ALA A 46 -19.66 41.29 -12.89
CA ALA A 46 -20.01 41.64 -11.53
C ALA A 46 -21.51 41.96 -11.47
N ASP A 47 -22.28 41.15 -10.73
CA ASP A 47 -23.67 41.43 -10.37
C ASP A 47 -23.73 41.82 -8.88
N PRO A 48 -23.88 43.11 -8.53
CA PRO A 48 -23.94 43.55 -7.15
C PRO A 48 -25.39 43.67 -6.68
N SER A 49 -26.05 42.55 -6.36
CA SER A 49 -27.38 42.57 -5.70
C SER A 49 -27.72 41.23 -5.02
N VAL A 50 -26.99 40.88 -3.96
CA VAL A 50 -27.46 39.86 -2.99
C VAL A 50 -27.48 40.48 -1.61
N THR A 51 -28.66 40.98 -1.23
CA THR A 51 -28.99 41.35 0.15
C THR A 51 -28.99 40.11 1.03
N ALA A 52 -27.99 40.02 1.92
CA ALA A 52 -27.84 38.92 2.85
C ALA A 52 -28.98 38.90 3.88
N GLN A 53 -29.87 37.90 3.81
CA GLN A 53 -30.83 37.63 4.87
C GLN A 53 -30.12 37.06 6.12
N PRO A 54 -30.48 37.51 7.34
CA PRO A 54 -29.89 37.00 8.56
C PRO A 54 -30.32 35.55 8.81
N LEU A 55 -29.34 34.65 8.87
CA LEU A 55 -29.54 33.24 9.23
C LEU A 55 -30.14 33.12 10.64
N THR A 56 -31.35 32.56 10.73
CA THR A 56 -32.08 32.32 11.98
C THR A 56 -31.42 31.22 12.85
N GLY A 57 -31.67 31.27 14.16
CA GLY A 57 -30.85 30.67 15.23
C GLY A 57 -30.52 29.17 15.16
N LYS A 58 -31.24 28.36 14.38
CA LYS A 58 -30.95 26.91 14.21
C LYS A 58 -29.78 26.63 13.25
N LEU A 59 -29.49 27.53 12.30
CA LEU A 59 -28.36 27.39 11.38
C LEU A 59 -27.04 27.89 12.00
N ARG A 60 -27.13 28.85 12.93
CA ARG A 60 -25.97 29.35 13.69
C ARG A 60 -25.34 28.28 14.59
N SER A 61 -26.15 27.40 15.21
CA SER A 61 -25.63 26.37 16.12
C SER A 61 -24.91 25.22 15.39
N LYS A 62 -25.34 24.85 14.18
CA LYS A 62 -24.61 23.87 13.33
C LYS A 62 -23.31 24.46 12.76
N ALA A 63 -23.32 25.71 12.31
CA ALA A 63 -22.11 26.39 11.84
C ALA A 63 -21.07 26.58 12.96
N ALA A 64 -21.50 26.94 14.18
CA ALA A 64 -20.63 27.07 15.34
C ALA A 64 -20.01 25.72 15.77
N LYS A 65 -20.77 24.61 15.70
CA LYS A 65 -20.26 23.27 15.99
C LYS A 65 -19.22 22.82 14.95
N SER A 66 -19.46 23.09 13.66
CA SER A 66 -18.54 22.81 12.56
C SER A 66 -17.25 23.65 12.66
N ALA A 67 -17.34 24.93 13.03
CA ALA A 67 -16.18 25.79 13.24
C ALA A 67 -15.32 25.37 14.45
N SER A 68 -15.94 24.80 15.50
CA SER A 68 -15.21 24.31 16.68
C SER A 68 -14.38 23.05 16.37
N THR A 69 -14.89 22.15 15.51
CA THR A 69 -14.14 20.99 15.03
C THR A 69 -12.97 21.39 14.14
N THR A 70 -13.12 22.42 13.31
CA THR A 70 -12.03 22.91 12.44
C THR A 70 -10.87 23.53 13.23
N LYS A 71 -11.15 24.26 14.32
CA LYS A 71 -10.10 24.80 15.20
C LYS A 71 -9.36 23.70 15.98
N ALA A 72 -10.08 22.68 16.46
CA ALA A 72 -9.47 21.54 17.14
C ALA A 72 -8.62 20.67 16.18
N GLN A 73 -9.07 20.48 14.94
CA GLN A 73 -8.31 19.80 13.88
C GLN A 73 -7.06 20.59 13.48
N ALA A 74 -7.19 21.92 13.34
CA ALA A 74 -6.07 22.81 13.03
C ALA A 74 -5.02 22.85 14.16
N ALA A 75 -5.44 22.79 15.43
CA ALA A 75 -4.55 22.72 16.58
C ALA A 75 -3.81 21.37 16.67
N LYS A 76 -4.48 20.25 16.34
CA LYS A 76 -3.82 18.94 16.20
C LYS A 76 -2.81 18.92 15.05
N ASN A 77 -3.15 19.53 13.92
CA ASN A 77 -2.25 19.67 12.77
C ASN A 77 -1.05 20.59 13.08
N LYS A 78 -1.21 21.64 13.90
CA LYS A 78 -0.09 22.48 14.37
C LYS A 78 0.90 21.74 15.27
N LYS A 79 0.44 20.75 16.06
CA LYS A 79 1.35 19.89 16.84
C LYS A 79 2.07 18.86 15.97
N ALA A 80 1.43 18.35 14.91
CA ALA A 80 2.07 17.46 13.93
C ALA A 80 3.13 18.19 13.07
N GLN A 81 2.97 19.49 12.84
CA GLN A 81 3.95 20.34 12.14
C GLN A 81 5.23 20.66 12.92
N LYS A 82 5.37 20.23 14.19
CA LYS A 82 6.56 20.49 15.01
C LYS A 82 7.64 19.39 14.96
N VAL A 83 7.39 18.29 14.26
CA VAL A 83 8.37 17.20 14.17
C VAL A 83 9.28 17.48 12.97
N SER A 84 10.59 17.61 13.23
CA SER A 84 11.57 17.88 12.16
C SER A 84 11.52 16.75 11.11
N PRO A 85 11.86 17.03 9.84
CA PRO A 85 11.98 16.01 8.80
C PRO A 85 12.86 14.82 9.23
N GLN A 86 13.96 15.11 9.92
CA GLN A 86 14.86 14.10 10.47
C GLN A 86 14.17 13.16 11.47
N VAL A 87 13.43 13.69 12.45
CA VAL A 87 12.73 12.85 13.45
C VAL A 87 11.62 12.01 12.79
N ARG A 88 10.98 12.51 11.73
CA ARG A 88 10.00 11.73 10.96
C ARG A 88 10.66 10.57 10.22
N ALA A 89 11.80 10.82 9.57
CA ALA A 89 12.56 9.80 8.86
C ALA A 89 13.12 8.74 9.83
N ASP A 90 13.66 9.16 10.96
CA ASP A 90 14.16 8.28 12.02
C ASP A 90 13.06 7.33 12.53
N ARG A 91 11.86 7.86 12.82
CA ARG A 91 10.72 7.03 13.23
C ARG A 91 10.29 6.05 12.14
N ALA A 92 10.29 6.48 10.87
CA ALA A 92 9.92 5.61 9.76
C ALA A 92 10.92 4.46 9.58
N LEU A 93 12.22 4.73 9.75
CA LEU A 93 13.28 3.71 9.72
C LEU A 93 13.13 2.68 10.84
N HIS A 94 12.92 3.13 12.08
CA HIS A 94 12.67 2.23 13.21
C HIS A 94 11.44 1.36 12.97
N HIS A 95 10.34 1.95 12.49
CA HIS A 95 9.13 1.20 12.18
C HIS A 95 9.34 0.18 11.05
N ALA A 96 10.09 0.53 9.99
CA ALA A 96 10.45 -0.41 8.93
C ALA A 96 11.27 -1.58 9.45
N TYR A 97 12.28 -1.31 10.29
CA TYR A 97 13.09 -2.33 10.94
C TYR A 97 12.24 -3.27 11.81
N ASP A 98 11.41 -2.72 12.70
CA ASP A 98 10.55 -3.51 13.59
C ASP A 98 9.61 -4.42 12.81
N ARG A 99 9.05 -3.93 11.69
CA ARG A 99 8.16 -4.72 10.84
C ARG A 99 8.88 -5.89 10.18
N ILE A 100 10.09 -5.66 9.67
CA ILE A 100 10.92 -6.72 9.09
C ILE A 100 11.28 -7.75 10.17
N ALA A 101 11.63 -7.31 11.37
CA ALA A 101 11.94 -8.19 12.50
C ALA A 101 10.73 -9.06 12.91
N VAL A 102 9.54 -8.47 12.99
CA VAL A 102 8.29 -9.20 13.26
C VAL A 102 8.04 -10.29 12.22
N TYR A 103 8.28 -10.03 10.94
CA TYR A 103 8.13 -11.05 9.91
C TYR A 103 9.16 -12.18 10.08
N GLN A 104 10.41 -11.87 10.39
CA GLN A 104 11.46 -12.89 10.59
C GLN A 104 11.17 -13.81 11.79
N ALA A 105 10.41 -13.33 12.77
CA ALA A 105 9.95 -14.14 13.90
C ALA A 105 8.78 -15.08 13.55
N LEU A 106 8.19 -14.99 12.35
CA LEU A 106 7.12 -15.89 11.93
C LEU A 106 7.69 -17.28 11.59
N PRO A 107 6.93 -18.37 11.86
CA PRO A 107 7.35 -19.72 11.50
C PRO A 107 7.62 -19.85 9.99
N SER A 108 8.81 -20.31 9.62
CA SER A 108 9.27 -20.41 8.23
C SER A 108 8.67 -21.59 7.44
N SER A 109 8.06 -22.56 8.13
CA SER A 109 7.68 -23.84 7.55
C SER A 109 6.53 -23.77 6.53
N ASN A 110 5.86 -22.64 6.36
CA ASN A 110 4.73 -22.46 5.45
C ASN A 110 4.71 -21.08 4.76
N THR A 111 5.86 -20.42 4.65
CA THR A 111 5.92 -19.08 4.05
C THR A 111 5.76 -19.17 2.54
N PRO A 112 4.75 -18.53 1.92
CA PRO A 112 4.63 -18.49 0.47
C PRO A 112 5.89 -17.86 -0.15
N ALA A 113 6.40 -18.41 -1.26
CA ALA A 113 7.61 -17.89 -1.91
C ALA A 113 7.51 -16.39 -2.21
N GLN A 114 6.33 -15.93 -2.61
CA GLN A 114 6.02 -14.52 -2.86
C GLN A 114 6.16 -13.64 -1.60
N ALA A 115 5.81 -14.16 -0.42
CA ALA A 115 6.01 -13.44 0.84
C ALA A 115 7.51 -13.29 1.17
N GLY A 116 8.31 -14.33 0.90
CA GLY A 116 9.77 -14.26 0.98
C GLY A 116 10.36 -13.17 0.10
N GLN A 117 9.96 -13.14 -1.19
CA GLN A 117 10.39 -12.11 -2.14
C GLN A 117 10.01 -10.69 -1.71
N LEU A 118 8.81 -10.50 -1.16
CA LEU A 118 8.35 -9.21 -0.63
C LEU A 118 9.23 -8.72 0.52
N VAL A 119 9.64 -9.62 1.41
CA VAL A 119 10.51 -9.25 2.54
C VAL A 119 11.93 -8.96 2.09
N ASP A 120 12.46 -9.68 1.11
CA ASP A 120 13.78 -9.36 0.57
C ASP A 120 13.78 -8.00 -0.14
N LYS A 121 12.72 -7.66 -0.89
CA LYS A 121 12.55 -6.30 -1.42
C LYS A 121 12.34 -5.26 -0.30
N ALA A 122 11.61 -5.60 0.77
CA ALA A 122 11.45 -4.70 1.91
C ALA A 122 12.79 -4.38 2.61
N LYS A 123 13.68 -5.37 2.76
CA LYS A 123 15.05 -5.17 3.29
C LYS A 123 15.88 -4.27 2.36
N ALA A 124 15.77 -4.47 1.04
CA ALA A 124 16.44 -3.61 0.07
C ALA A 124 15.95 -2.16 0.20
N LEU A 125 14.63 -1.94 0.29
CA LEU A 125 14.04 -0.62 0.51
C LEU A 125 14.49 0.02 1.83
N TYR A 126 14.54 -0.75 2.92
CA TYR A 126 15.08 -0.25 4.20
C TYR A 126 16.54 0.21 4.07
N THR A 127 17.37 -0.57 3.37
CA THR A 127 18.78 -0.23 3.14
C THR A 127 18.91 1.07 2.33
N THR A 128 18.11 1.24 1.28
CA THR A 128 18.04 2.48 0.50
C THR A 128 17.58 3.66 1.35
N ALA A 129 16.54 3.47 2.17
CA ALA A 129 16.02 4.51 3.06
C ALA A 129 17.08 4.97 4.08
N LEU A 130 17.85 4.03 4.64
CA LEU A 130 18.93 4.33 5.58
C LEU A 130 20.05 5.14 4.90
N SER A 131 20.43 4.78 3.67
CA SER A 131 21.41 5.55 2.89
C SER A 131 20.91 6.97 2.59
N GLN A 132 19.64 7.14 2.22
CA GLN A 132 19.02 8.46 1.99
C GLN A 132 19.01 9.30 3.28
N TYR A 133 18.71 8.68 4.42
CA TYR A 133 18.73 9.36 5.73
C TYR A 133 20.14 9.85 6.08
N GLN A 134 21.16 9.02 5.88
CA GLN A 134 22.57 9.37 6.11
C GLN A 134 23.04 10.49 5.18
N ALA A 135 22.48 10.57 3.96
CA ALA A 135 22.74 11.66 3.00
C ALA A 135 21.96 12.96 3.29
N GLY A 136 21.10 13.00 4.31
CA GLY A 136 20.29 14.17 4.65
C GLY A 136 18.99 14.31 3.83
N SER A 137 18.70 13.36 2.94
CA SER A 137 17.47 13.27 2.13
C SER A 137 16.31 12.69 2.95
N TYR A 138 15.89 13.42 3.99
CA TYR A 138 14.94 12.91 4.99
C TYR A 138 13.53 12.66 4.44
N ALA A 139 13.08 13.40 3.42
CA ALA A 139 11.76 13.21 2.84
C ALA A 139 11.70 11.90 2.05
N GLU A 140 12.71 11.67 1.21
CA GLU A 140 12.92 10.46 0.42
C GLU A 140 13.11 9.25 1.33
N ALA A 141 13.96 9.38 2.37
CA ALA A 141 14.16 8.33 3.36
C ALA A 141 12.86 7.92 4.05
N THR A 142 12.01 8.89 4.41
CA THR A 142 10.70 8.62 5.02
C THR A 142 9.80 7.85 4.05
N ALA A 143 9.71 8.29 2.79
CA ALA A 143 8.88 7.66 1.77
C ALA A 143 9.36 6.22 1.49
N THR A 144 10.66 6.03 1.28
CA THR A 144 11.26 4.70 1.03
C THR A 144 11.12 3.76 2.23
N ALA A 145 11.25 4.26 3.47
CA ALA A 145 11.02 3.48 4.67
C ALA A 145 9.55 3.05 4.80
N ASN A 146 8.59 3.93 4.48
CA ASN A 146 7.17 3.55 4.44
C ASN A 146 6.90 2.51 3.36
N ALA A 147 7.53 2.61 2.19
CA ALA A 147 7.47 1.58 1.15
C ALA A 147 7.94 0.21 1.69
N SER A 148 9.02 0.18 2.47
CA SER A 148 9.50 -1.04 3.17
C SER A 148 8.47 -1.60 4.18
N VAL A 149 7.85 -0.74 4.99
CA VAL A 149 6.78 -1.12 5.93
C VAL A 149 5.61 -1.79 5.21
N HIS A 150 5.17 -1.21 4.11
CA HIS A 150 4.04 -1.73 3.33
C HIS A 150 4.39 -3.01 2.58
N ALA A 151 5.60 -3.12 2.02
CA ALA A 151 6.07 -4.38 1.42
C ALA A 151 6.07 -5.53 2.45
N THR A 152 6.51 -5.24 3.67
CA THR A 152 6.45 -6.20 4.78
C THR A 152 5.01 -6.49 5.22
N GLY A 153 4.12 -5.50 5.20
CA GLY A 153 2.70 -5.68 5.48
C GLY A 153 2.01 -6.62 4.49
N ALA A 154 2.26 -6.45 3.20
CA ALA A 154 1.80 -7.37 2.17
C ALA A 154 2.33 -8.79 2.41
N ALA A 155 3.61 -8.96 2.78
CA ALA A 155 4.18 -10.28 3.07
C ALA A 155 3.50 -10.96 4.27
N ILE A 156 3.30 -10.23 5.38
CA ILE A 156 2.60 -10.74 6.56
C ILE A 156 1.15 -11.11 6.21
N GLY A 157 0.49 -10.30 5.38
CA GLY A 157 -0.87 -10.57 4.91
C GLY A 157 -0.95 -11.89 4.14
N LEU A 158 -0.05 -12.12 3.18
CA LEU A 158 0.03 -13.37 2.42
C LEU A 158 0.25 -14.59 3.32
N VAL A 159 1.15 -14.49 4.32
CA VAL A 159 1.37 -15.58 5.28
C VAL A 159 0.10 -15.86 6.09
N ARG A 160 -0.61 -14.82 6.54
CA ARG A 160 -1.86 -14.98 7.32
C ARG A 160 -2.98 -15.64 6.53
N ILE A 161 -3.09 -15.33 5.24
CA ILE A 161 -4.10 -15.94 4.36
C ILE A 161 -3.86 -17.44 4.24
N GLN A 162 -2.59 -17.86 4.17
CA GLN A 162 -2.20 -19.27 4.08
C GLN A 162 -2.37 -20.04 5.40
N LEU A 163 -2.03 -19.43 6.54
CA LEU A 163 -2.07 -20.08 7.85
C LEU A 163 -3.49 -20.20 8.44
N GLY A 164 -4.46 -19.45 7.92
CA GLY A 164 -5.80 -19.40 8.48
C GLY A 164 -5.84 -18.77 9.88
N PRO A 165 -6.95 -18.91 10.63
CA PRO A 165 -7.04 -18.40 11.99
C PRO A 165 -6.04 -19.11 12.90
N VAL A 166 -5.13 -18.34 13.51
CA VAL A 166 -4.16 -18.87 14.46
C VAL A 166 -4.89 -19.27 15.74
N THR A 167 -4.96 -20.57 16.01
CA THR A 167 -5.42 -21.10 17.29
C THR A 167 -4.23 -21.19 18.25
N VAL A 168 -4.37 -20.61 19.43
CA VAL A 168 -3.37 -20.75 20.50
C VAL A 168 -3.78 -21.94 21.35
N ALA A 169 -2.92 -22.95 21.45
CA ALA A 169 -3.20 -24.15 22.26
C ALA A 169 -3.52 -23.75 23.71
N GLY A 170 -4.61 -24.31 24.25
CA GLY A 170 -5.07 -24.00 25.61
C GLY A 170 -5.90 -22.72 25.76
N LEU A 171 -6.10 -21.94 24.68
CA LEU A 171 -7.04 -20.83 24.67
C LEU A 171 -8.25 -21.16 23.81
N THR A 172 -9.45 -21.04 24.39
CA THR A 172 -10.69 -21.06 23.61
C THR A 172 -10.72 -19.80 22.74
N PRO A 173 -10.91 -19.93 21.41
CA PRO A 173 -11.04 -18.76 20.57
C PRO A 173 -12.22 -17.90 21.06
N PRO A 174 -12.10 -16.56 21.05
CA PRO A 174 -13.20 -15.70 21.41
C PRO A 174 -14.41 -16.03 20.52
N PRO A 175 -15.64 -15.95 21.05
CA PRO A 175 -16.83 -16.21 20.26
C PRO A 175 -16.77 -15.32 19.01
N ALA A 176 -16.97 -15.93 17.84
CA ALA A 176 -17.09 -15.18 16.61
C ALA A 176 -18.15 -14.11 16.86
N ILE A 177 -17.75 -12.84 16.79
CA ILE A 177 -18.68 -11.73 16.98
C ILE A 177 -19.82 -12.00 16.01
N SER A 178 -21.07 -12.08 16.50
CA SER A 178 -22.24 -12.22 15.65
C SER A 178 -22.32 -11.00 14.75
N THR A 179 -21.72 -11.14 13.59
CA THR A 179 -21.61 -10.11 12.59
C THR A 179 -22.81 -10.25 11.71
N ASP A 180 -23.72 -9.28 11.79
CA ASP A 180 -24.73 -9.06 10.76
C ASP A 180 -24.03 -9.11 9.39
N SER A 181 -24.11 -10.27 8.72
CA SER A 181 -23.33 -10.59 7.52
C SER A 181 -23.58 -9.57 6.42
N THR A 182 -24.76 -8.95 6.43
CA THR A 182 -25.18 -7.84 5.58
C THR A 182 -24.33 -6.59 5.78
N ARG A 183 -24.01 -6.23 7.03
CA ARG A 183 -23.13 -5.07 7.34
C ARG A 183 -21.68 -5.35 7.00
N ILE A 184 -21.20 -6.57 7.22
CA ILE A 184 -19.84 -6.95 6.78
C ILE A 184 -19.75 -6.92 5.26
N ALA A 185 -20.71 -7.49 4.56
CA ALA A 185 -20.76 -7.48 3.09
C ALA A 185 -20.74 -6.04 2.56
N ALA A 186 -21.58 -5.16 3.09
CA ALA A 186 -21.62 -3.74 2.68
C ALA A 186 -20.29 -3.02 2.93
N ASN A 187 -19.63 -3.28 4.07
CA ASN A 187 -18.34 -2.70 4.39
C ASN A 187 -17.21 -3.24 3.50
N ALA A 188 -17.20 -4.55 3.23
CA ALA A 188 -16.24 -5.19 2.34
C ALA A 188 -16.35 -4.63 0.92
N SER A 189 -17.57 -4.57 0.35
CA SER A 189 -17.79 -4.00 -0.97
C SER A 189 -17.35 -2.55 -1.06
N LYS A 190 -17.68 -1.71 -0.07
CA LYS A 190 -17.25 -0.31 -0.04
C LYS A 190 -15.73 -0.15 0.11
N ALA A 191 -15.08 -1.03 0.86
CA ALA A 191 -13.64 -1.04 1.01
C ALA A 191 -12.96 -1.41 -0.33
N LEU A 192 -13.49 -2.41 -1.05
CA LEU A 192 -12.99 -2.82 -2.35
C LEU A 192 -13.13 -1.73 -3.42
N THR A 193 -14.22 -0.96 -3.43
CA THR A 193 -14.35 0.19 -4.35
C THR A 193 -13.24 1.22 -4.12
N LYS A 194 -13.02 1.62 -2.86
CA LYS A 194 -11.94 2.57 -2.52
C LYS A 194 -10.55 2.03 -2.85
N LEU A 195 -10.37 0.72 -2.68
CA LEU A 195 -9.13 0.05 -3.02
C LEU A 195 -8.87 0.05 -4.52
N SER A 196 -9.91 -0.19 -5.34
CA SER A 196 -9.82 -0.09 -6.80
C SER A 196 -9.35 1.30 -7.25
N ASP A 197 -9.92 2.37 -6.68
CA ASP A 197 -9.50 3.74 -6.98
C ASP A 197 -8.03 3.98 -6.60
N ARG A 198 -7.59 3.38 -5.48
CA ARG A 198 -6.19 3.50 -5.00
C ARG A 198 -5.22 2.74 -5.90
N ILE A 199 -5.59 1.55 -6.36
CA ILE A 199 -4.80 0.77 -7.32
C ILE A 199 -4.72 1.51 -8.66
N ALA A 200 -5.80 2.14 -9.12
CA ALA A 200 -5.76 2.98 -10.31
C ALA A 200 -4.77 4.15 -10.16
N LYS A 201 -4.72 4.80 -8.98
CA LYS A 201 -3.71 5.83 -8.69
C LYS A 201 -2.30 5.25 -8.66
N ALA A 202 -2.10 4.08 -8.05
CA ALA A 202 -0.82 3.39 -8.05
C ALA A 202 -0.39 3.04 -9.49
N GLN A 203 -1.32 2.62 -10.35
CA GLN A 203 -1.06 2.36 -11.77
C GLN A 203 -0.55 3.62 -12.47
N GLN A 204 -1.20 4.77 -12.27
CA GLN A 204 -0.78 6.06 -12.84
C GLN A 204 0.60 6.50 -12.30
N ALA A 205 0.87 6.26 -11.02
CA ALA A 205 2.12 6.61 -10.36
C ALA A 205 3.26 5.63 -10.65
N SER A 206 2.97 4.43 -11.16
CA SER A 206 3.97 3.38 -11.37
C SER A 206 5.06 3.80 -12.37
N SER A 207 4.72 4.62 -13.35
CA SER A 207 5.66 5.15 -14.36
C SER A 207 6.80 5.98 -13.75
N SER A 208 6.55 6.64 -12.61
CA SER A 208 7.57 7.43 -11.91
C SER A 208 8.22 6.67 -10.73
N ALA A 209 7.72 5.49 -10.37
CA ALA A 209 8.16 4.72 -9.20
C ALA A 209 9.33 3.74 -9.49
N GLY A 210 9.79 3.64 -10.73
CA GLY A 210 10.90 2.78 -11.14
C GLY A 210 10.52 1.31 -11.38
N SER A 211 11.52 0.46 -11.64
CA SER A 211 11.35 -0.93 -12.08
C SER A 211 10.59 -1.82 -11.07
N ASP A 212 10.77 -1.57 -9.77
CA ASP A 212 10.15 -2.36 -8.71
C ASP A 212 8.64 -2.14 -8.57
N ALA A 213 8.11 -1.03 -9.08
CA ALA A 213 6.68 -0.70 -8.98
C ALA A 213 5.78 -1.73 -9.67
N SER A 214 6.25 -2.28 -10.80
CA SER A 214 5.53 -3.29 -11.58
C SER A 214 5.24 -4.56 -10.78
N PHE A 215 6.21 -5.00 -9.96
CA PHE A 215 6.06 -6.15 -9.09
C PHE A 215 4.92 -5.93 -8.09
N TYR A 216 4.96 -4.83 -7.33
CA TYR A 216 3.94 -4.53 -6.31
C TYR A 216 2.56 -4.28 -6.92
N LEU A 217 2.50 -3.67 -8.10
CA LEU A 217 1.25 -3.46 -8.83
C LEU A 217 0.62 -4.78 -9.29
N GLY A 218 1.43 -5.75 -9.70
CA GLY A 218 0.98 -7.12 -9.98
C GLY A 218 0.35 -7.79 -8.75
N ILE A 219 0.99 -7.64 -7.58
CA ILE A 219 0.46 -8.15 -6.30
C ILE A 219 -0.85 -7.46 -5.95
N ALA A 220 -0.91 -6.13 -6.07
CA ALA A 220 -2.10 -5.36 -5.75
C ALA A 220 -3.32 -5.77 -6.58
N ASN A 221 -3.14 -5.95 -7.89
CA ASN A 221 -4.19 -6.39 -8.81
C ASN A 221 -4.62 -7.84 -8.54
N SER A 222 -3.66 -8.74 -8.28
CA SER A 222 -3.96 -10.15 -7.97
C SER A 222 -4.77 -10.28 -6.68
N ALA A 223 -4.33 -9.61 -5.61
CA ALA A 223 -5.01 -9.64 -4.32
C ALA A 223 -6.40 -8.95 -4.39
N LEU A 224 -6.57 -7.86 -5.14
CA LEU A 224 -7.91 -7.27 -5.37
C LEU A 224 -8.85 -8.27 -6.05
N THR A 225 -8.35 -8.99 -7.07
CA THR A 225 -9.13 -10.00 -7.79
C THR A 225 -9.56 -11.14 -6.86
N GLN A 226 -8.63 -11.65 -6.03
CA GLN A 226 -8.97 -12.68 -5.03
C GLN A 226 -9.95 -12.16 -3.97
N ALA A 227 -9.78 -10.92 -3.51
CA ALA A 227 -10.69 -10.31 -2.56
C ALA A 227 -12.13 -10.24 -3.10
N GLN A 228 -12.31 -9.92 -4.39
CA GLN A 228 -13.61 -9.91 -5.06
C GLN A 228 -14.20 -11.33 -5.19
N GLN A 229 -13.37 -12.34 -5.50
CA GLN A 229 -13.81 -13.73 -5.49
C GLN A 229 -14.30 -14.17 -4.11
N TYR A 230 -13.61 -13.77 -3.04
CA TYR A 230 -14.01 -14.07 -1.67
C TYR A 230 -15.30 -13.33 -1.23
N VAL A 231 -15.53 -12.10 -1.71
CA VAL A 231 -16.83 -11.42 -1.52
C VAL A 231 -17.95 -12.20 -2.20
N ASN A 232 -17.73 -12.66 -3.43
CA ASN A 232 -18.72 -13.43 -4.18
C ASN A 232 -19.03 -14.79 -3.53
N SER A 233 -18.04 -15.42 -2.90
CA SER A 233 -18.22 -16.66 -2.13
C SER A 233 -18.68 -16.45 -0.69
N LYS A 234 -18.91 -15.19 -0.27
CA LYS A 234 -19.31 -14.77 1.08
C LYS A 234 -18.26 -15.08 2.17
N ASP A 235 -17.01 -15.35 1.78
CA ASP A 235 -15.87 -15.45 2.71
C ASP A 235 -15.29 -14.06 2.99
N TYR A 236 -16.05 -13.26 3.73
CA TYR A 236 -15.69 -11.86 3.95
C TYR A 236 -14.41 -11.68 4.77
N GLN A 237 -14.01 -12.67 5.58
CA GLN A 237 -12.76 -12.59 6.31
C GLN A 237 -11.56 -12.68 5.39
N LYS A 238 -11.54 -13.65 4.46
CA LYS A 238 -10.48 -13.73 3.45
C LYS A 238 -10.51 -12.55 2.49
N ALA A 239 -11.70 -12.07 2.12
CA ALA A 239 -11.83 -10.87 1.29
C ALA A 239 -11.16 -9.64 1.92
N LEU A 240 -11.34 -9.44 3.22
CA LEU A 240 -10.69 -8.33 3.93
C LEU A 240 -9.18 -8.52 4.03
N GLN A 241 -8.71 -9.75 4.27
CA GLN A 241 -7.27 -10.05 4.33
C GLN A 241 -6.58 -9.80 2.99
N GLU A 242 -7.15 -10.29 1.88
CA GLU A 242 -6.66 -10.00 0.52
C GLU A 242 -6.73 -8.50 0.21
N GLY A 243 -7.81 -7.82 0.62
CA GLY A 243 -7.94 -6.38 0.48
C GLY A 243 -6.84 -5.60 1.21
N HIS A 244 -6.38 -6.08 2.36
CA HIS A 244 -5.24 -5.50 3.07
C HIS A 244 -3.93 -5.71 2.31
N VAL A 245 -3.68 -6.92 1.79
CA VAL A 245 -2.49 -7.20 0.95
C VAL A 245 -2.46 -6.29 -0.27
N ALA A 246 -3.60 -6.17 -0.95
CA ALA A 246 -3.74 -5.31 -2.12
C ALA A 246 -3.48 -3.84 -1.79
N ASN A 247 -4.01 -3.36 -0.67
CA ASN A 247 -3.80 -2.00 -0.20
C ASN A 247 -2.32 -1.72 0.11
N ASP A 248 -1.67 -2.62 0.86
CA ASP A 248 -0.28 -2.48 1.21
C ASP A 248 0.61 -2.48 -0.04
N ALA A 249 0.38 -3.39 -0.98
CA ALA A 249 1.12 -3.42 -2.24
C ALA A 249 0.93 -2.13 -3.07
N ALA A 250 -0.28 -1.58 -3.13
CA ALA A 250 -0.54 -0.30 -3.80
C ALA A 250 0.17 0.88 -3.11
N GLU A 251 0.24 0.86 -1.78
CA GLU A 251 0.97 1.87 -0.99
C GLU A 251 2.48 1.83 -1.23
N VAL A 252 3.06 0.66 -1.50
CA VAL A 252 4.48 0.58 -1.88
C VAL A 252 4.71 1.42 -3.14
N VAL A 253 3.89 1.23 -4.18
CA VAL A 253 4.02 1.96 -5.45
C VAL A 253 3.88 3.47 -5.25
N LEU A 254 2.89 3.90 -4.47
CA LEU A 254 2.66 5.32 -4.21
C LEU A 254 3.81 5.96 -3.41
N ASN A 255 4.38 5.25 -2.43
CA ASN A 255 5.53 5.72 -1.68
C ASN A 255 6.81 5.76 -2.52
N LEU A 256 7.02 4.79 -3.42
CA LEU A 256 8.14 4.80 -4.37
C LEU A 256 8.02 5.97 -5.36
N ALA A 257 6.81 6.21 -5.90
CA ALA A 257 6.56 7.37 -6.76
C ALA A 257 6.83 8.69 -6.01
N HIS A 258 6.48 8.76 -4.73
CA HIS A 258 6.75 9.94 -3.90
C HIS A 258 8.25 10.12 -3.64
N ALA A 259 8.99 9.04 -3.37
CA ALA A 259 10.44 9.09 -3.18
C ALA A 259 11.20 9.48 -4.45
N ALA A 260 10.66 9.13 -5.62
CA ALA A 260 11.24 9.46 -6.92
C ALA A 260 10.84 10.85 -7.45
N ALA A 261 9.81 11.47 -6.88
CA ALA A 261 9.41 12.81 -7.27
C ALA A 261 10.52 13.79 -6.89
N PRO A 262 10.99 14.66 -7.81
CA PRO A 262 12.02 15.62 -7.49
C PRO A 262 11.55 16.51 -6.34
N SER A 263 12.32 16.55 -5.26
CA SER A 263 12.09 17.45 -4.14
C SER A 263 12.26 18.88 -4.63
N THR A 264 11.18 19.52 -5.06
CA THR A 264 11.17 20.90 -5.58
C THR A 264 11.42 21.96 -4.49
N SER A 265 11.96 21.56 -3.33
CA SER A 265 12.17 22.43 -2.18
C SER A 265 13.64 22.54 -1.81
N ALA A 266 14.14 23.78 -1.94
CA ALA A 266 15.32 24.36 -1.28
C ALA A 266 16.66 24.36 -2.04
N THR A 267 16.66 24.95 -3.24
CA THR A 267 17.77 25.83 -3.65
C THR A 267 17.24 27.24 -3.86
N ALA A 268 16.80 27.88 -2.78
CA ALA A 268 16.43 29.29 -2.77
C ALA A 268 17.11 29.99 -1.59
N THR A 269 18.45 29.91 -1.53
CA THR A 269 19.33 30.69 -0.64
C THR A 269 20.77 30.48 -1.15
N ALA A 270 21.62 31.46 -1.45
CA ALA A 270 21.53 32.90 -1.46
C ALA A 270 22.55 33.45 -2.48
N THR A 271 22.10 34.25 -3.43
CA THR A 271 22.95 35.24 -4.12
C THR A 271 22.42 36.61 -3.74
N ALA A 272 22.72 37.03 -2.51
CA ALA A 272 22.49 38.39 -2.05
C ALA A 272 23.48 38.68 -0.94
N GLN A 273 24.72 38.99 -1.33
CA GLN A 273 25.54 40.16 -0.92
C GLN A 273 27.00 39.91 -1.29
#